data_AF-A0A7C7DJ03-F1
#
_entry.id   AF-A0A7C7DJ03-F1
#
_cell.length_a   1.000
_cell.length_b   1.000
_cell.length_c   1.000
_cell.angle_alpha   90.00
_cell.angle_beta   90.00
_cell.angle_gamma   90.00
#
_symmetry.space_group_name_H-M   'P 1'
#
loop_
_entity.id
_entity.type
_entity.pdbx_description
1 polymer ?
#
loop_
_entity_poly.entity_id
_entity_poly.type
_entity_poly.pdbx_seq_one_letter_code
_entity_poly.pdbx_strand_id
1 'polypeptide(L)'
;MEERRKKTLGAIRRFHLKPQSKPLKNSCPDLARFLGEGDVSDAGRLAEYLSAGGYPFRAKVEEQQKEAARLAQLALAAADGDNPEAPEALYELGAAIYHKQDMYYNFLWAGERQGFNWAGHINELWSEVPEREGYMRGLMNYWHALKCFEGVEKAPRASDELKAEALYSQGLAYIGILEWGQDAEAVFDMKSVQDKIIATYKRFVATYPKSSMADDALLVLYAYTQDRTYLERIIDEYPNGDQVEAARRILCSP
;
A
#
# COMPACT_ATOMS: atom_id res chain seq x y z
N MET A 1 2.06 12.01 -20.05
CA MET A 1 1.02 12.19 -19.01
C MET A 1 1.30 11.31 -17.80
N GLU A 2 1.52 10.02 -18.01
CA GLU A 2 1.83 9.06 -16.95
C GLU A 2 3.14 9.35 -16.18
N GLU A 3 4.18 9.84 -16.87
CA GLU A 3 5.46 10.25 -16.27
C GLU A 3 5.31 11.35 -15.19
N ARG A 4 4.51 12.39 -15.48
CA ARG A 4 4.26 13.51 -14.54
C ARG A 4 3.45 13.03 -13.34
N ARG A 5 2.44 12.18 -13.56
CA ARG A 5 1.65 11.56 -12.48
C ARG A 5 2.52 10.67 -11.58
N LYS A 6 3.36 9.81 -12.16
CA LYS A 6 4.31 8.96 -11.41
C LYS A 6 5.28 9.79 -10.56
N LYS A 7 5.80 10.90 -11.11
CA LYS A 7 6.70 11.81 -10.38
C LYS A 7 6.02 12.51 -9.21
N THR A 8 4.77 12.97 -9.38
CA THR A 8 3.97 13.61 -8.31
C THR A 8 3.58 12.61 -7.23
N LEU A 9 3.11 11.41 -7.60
CA LEU A 9 2.73 10.37 -6.64
C LEU A 9 3.93 9.80 -5.86
N GLY A 10 5.11 9.73 -6.48
CA GLY A 10 6.35 9.34 -5.81
C GLY A 10 6.87 10.37 -4.79
N ALA A 11 6.39 11.61 -4.81
CA ALA A 11 6.63 12.58 -3.74
C ALA A 11 5.68 12.34 -2.57
N ILE A 12 4.39 12.21 -2.84
CA ILE A 12 3.31 12.07 -1.85
C ILE A 12 3.46 10.79 -1.01
N ARG A 13 3.87 9.67 -1.62
CA ARG A 13 4.07 8.38 -0.92
C ARG A 13 5.18 8.38 0.15
N ARG A 14 6.08 9.36 0.15
CA ARG A 14 7.22 9.39 1.07
C ARG A 14 6.95 10.07 2.40
N PHE A 15 5.85 10.83 2.53
CA PHE A 15 5.70 11.78 3.64
C PHE A 15 4.63 11.41 4.68
N HIS A 16 3.65 10.56 4.35
CA HIS A 16 2.40 10.54 5.13
C HIS A 16 2.05 9.26 5.89
N LEU A 17 2.93 8.26 5.86
CA LEU A 17 2.85 7.12 6.77
C LEU A 17 4.27 6.86 7.26
N LYS A 18 4.50 6.91 8.59
CA LYS A 18 5.84 6.71 9.16
C LYS A 18 6.43 5.41 8.58
N PRO A 19 7.50 5.46 7.78
CA PRO A 19 8.10 4.25 7.25
C PRO A 19 8.65 3.44 8.43
N GLN A 20 7.99 2.32 8.75
CA GLN A 20 8.48 1.42 9.80
C GLN A 20 9.71 0.60 9.36
N SER A 21 10.12 0.69 8.09
CA SER A 21 11.37 0.13 7.62
C SER A 21 11.83 0.80 6.33
N LYS A 22 13.16 0.89 6.14
CA LYS A 22 13.74 1.26 4.85
C LYS A 22 13.40 0.17 3.83
N PRO A 23 13.04 0.50 2.57
CA PRO A 23 12.89 -0.50 1.53
C PRO A 23 14.20 -1.31 1.42
N LEU A 24 14.08 -2.64 1.45
CA LEU A 24 15.20 -3.54 1.20
C LEU A 24 15.74 -3.23 -0.21
N LYS A 25 16.89 -2.55 -0.27
CA LYS A 25 17.53 -2.13 -1.53
C LYS A 25 18.24 -3.26 -2.28
N ASN A 26 17.98 -4.52 -1.93
CA ASN A 26 18.69 -5.67 -2.47
C ASN A 26 17.66 -6.71 -2.97
N SER A 27 17.15 -6.54 -4.18
CA SER A 27 16.72 -7.69 -4.97
C SER A 27 17.96 -8.58 -5.16
N CYS A 28 17.98 -9.72 -4.47
CA CYS A 28 19.10 -10.64 -4.37
C CYS A 28 19.59 -11.06 -5.78
N PRO A 29 20.72 -10.54 -6.29
CA PRO A 29 21.23 -10.89 -7.62
C PRO A 29 21.66 -12.36 -7.70
N ASP A 30 21.90 -13.00 -6.55
CA ASP A 30 22.43 -14.35 -6.44
C ASP A 30 21.37 -15.45 -6.50
N LEU A 31 20.07 -15.15 -6.34
CA LEU A 31 19.04 -16.20 -6.41
C LEU A 31 18.91 -16.76 -7.83
N ALA A 32 19.01 -15.88 -8.85
CA ALA A 32 19.01 -16.27 -10.26
C ALA A 32 20.25 -17.12 -10.62
N ARG A 33 21.38 -16.88 -9.94
CA ARG A 33 22.62 -17.65 -10.10
C ARG A 33 22.56 -19.01 -9.38
N PHE A 34 21.71 -19.15 -8.37
CA PHE A 34 21.50 -20.40 -7.63
C PHE A 34 20.53 -21.36 -8.34
N LEU A 35 19.58 -20.82 -9.11
CA LEU A 35 18.58 -21.59 -9.88
C LEU A 35 19.00 -21.90 -11.31
N GLY A 36 19.96 -21.14 -11.86
CA GLY A 36 20.56 -21.40 -13.17
C GLY A 36 21.82 -22.24 -13.05
N GLU A 37 21.76 -23.48 -13.52
CA GLU A 37 22.91 -24.38 -13.78
C GLU A 37 23.48 -25.14 -12.56
N GLY A 38 22.80 -26.21 -12.15
CA GLY A 38 23.41 -27.21 -11.26
C GLY A 38 22.45 -28.28 -10.77
N ASP A 39 22.86 -29.53 -10.89
CA ASP A 39 22.17 -30.74 -10.43
C ASP A 39 21.63 -30.62 -8.98
N VAL A 40 20.37 -30.98 -8.78
CA VAL A 40 19.56 -30.73 -7.57
C VAL A 40 19.88 -31.73 -6.43
N SER A 41 21.08 -32.31 -6.41
CA SER A 41 21.49 -33.32 -5.43
C SER A 41 22.19 -32.74 -4.19
N ASP A 42 22.50 -31.44 -4.17
CA ASP A 42 23.33 -30.84 -3.11
C ASP A 42 22.50 -30.12 -2.02
N ALA A 43 21.80 -30.89 -1.18
CA ALA A 43 21.29 -30.41 0.11
C ALA A 43 22.39 -29.76 0.97
N GLY A 44 23.66 -30.13 0.75
CA GLY A 44 24.84 -29.53 1.36
C GLY A 44 25.08 -28.07 0.95
N ARG A 45 24.85 -27.68 -0.31
CA ARG A 45 25.06 -26.29 -0.78
C ARG A 45 23.99 -25.33 -0.30
N LEU A 46 22.74 -25.79 -0.18
CA LEU A 46 21.68 -25.01 0.45
C LEU A 46 21.95 -24.83 1.95
N ALA A 47 22.41 -25.88 2.63
CA ALA A 47 22.81 -25.79 4.03
C ALA A 47 24.02 -24.86 4.24
N GLU A 48 25.00 -24.88 3.33
CA GLU A 48 26.16 -23.98 3.32
C GLU A 48 25.76 -22.53 3.03
N TYR A 49 24.90 -22.26 2.04
CA TYR A 49 24.38 -20.90 1.78
C TYR A 49 23.56 -20.34 2.95
N LEU A 50 22.78 -21.18 3.62
CA LEU A 50 22.01 -20.82 4.81
C LEU A 50 22.89 -20.67 6.07
N SER A 51 24.11 -21.22 6.10
CA SER A 51 25.01 -21.20 7.27
C SER A 51 26.25 -20.31 7.12
N ALA A 52 26.70 -20.02 5.89
CA ALA A 52 27.93 -19.29 5.57
C ALA A 52 27.76 -17.77 5.38
N GLY A 53 26.84 -17.15 6.13
CA GLY A 53 26.76 -15.68 6.23
C GLY A 53 26.29 -14.91 4.99
N GLY A 54 25.83 -15.57 3.92
CA GLY A 54 25.40 -14.91 2.68
C GLY A 54 24.00 -14.28 2.73
N TYR A 55 23.03 -14.94 3.37
CA TYR A 55 21.67 -14.41 3.54
C TYR A 55 21.15 -14.74 4.94
N PRO A 56 20.69 -13.74 5.74
CA PRO A 56 20.25 -13.95 7.12
C PRO A 56 18.84 -14.55 7.18
N PHE A 57 18.64 -15.69 6.51
CA PHE A 57 17.34 -16.34 6.32
C PHE A 57 16.58 -16.52 7.64
N ARG A 58 17.25 -17.10 8.65
CA ARG A 58 16.63 -17.35 9.97
C ARG A 58 16.21 -16.05 10.66
N ALA A 59 17.07 -15.04 10.66
CA ALA A 59 16.72 -13.74 11.23
C ALA A 59 15.55 -13.07 10.50
N LYS A 60 15.46 -13.20 9.17
CA LYS A 60 14.31 -12.68 8.39
C LYS A 60 13.01 -13.43 8.66
N VAL A 61 13.06 -14.74 8.82
CA VAL A 61 11.89 -15.53 9.25
C VAL A 61 11.44 -15.11 10.65
N GLU A 62 12.37 -14.92 11.59
CA GLU A 62 12.04 -14.46 12.95
C GLU A 62 11.47 -13.03 12.96
N GLU A 63 12.01 -12.11 12.15
CA GLU A 63 11.46 -10.76 11.97
C GLU A 63 10.00 -10.82 11.50
N GLN A 64 9.69 -11.68 10.52
CA GLN A 64 8.32 -11.85 10.03
C GLN A 64 7.40 -12.52 11.04
N GLN A 65 7.87 -13.51 11.79
CA GLN A 65 7.07 -14.15 12.83
C GLN A 65 6.68 -13.14 13.92
N LYS A 66 7.63 -12.28 14.34
CA LYS A 66 7.36 -11.20 15.30
C LYS A 66 6.34 -10.22 14.76
N GLU A 67 6.50 -9.83 13.49
CA GLU A 67 5.58 -8.91 12.87
C GLU A 67 4.18 -9.52 12.67
N ALA A 68 4.07 -10.79 12.28
CA ALA A 68 2.81 -11.51 12.17
C ALA A 68 2.09 -11.61 13.52
N ALA A 69 2.84 -11.89 14.60
CA ALA A 69 2.31 -11.88 15.95
C ALA A 69 1.80 -10.49 16.37
N ARG A 70 2.54 -9.42 16.02
CA ARG A 70 2.11 -8.03 16.25
C ARG A 70 0.82 -7.70 15.50
N LEU A 71 0.71 -8.09 14.23
CA LEU A 71 -0.53 -7.88 13.45
C LEU A 71 -1.71 -8.66 14.01
N ALA A 72 -1.49 -9.89 14.48
CA ALA A 72 -2.53 -10.67 15.13
C ALA A 72 -3.03 -9.99 16.42
N GLN A 73 -2.13 -9.40 17.22
CA GLN A 73 -2.49 -8.63 18.41
C GLN A 73 -3.30 -7.37 18.05
N LEU A 74 -2.88 -6.62 17.01
CA LEU A 74 -3.64 -5.48 16.52
C LEU A 74 -5.04 -5.88 16.04
N ALA A 75 -5.15 -6.99 15.31
CA ALA A 75 -6.44 -7.50 14.84
C ALA A 75 -7.37 -7.89 16.00
N LEU A 76 -6.84 -8.51 17.05
CA LEU A 76 -7.60 -8.81 18.26
C LEU A 76 -8.05 -7.54 18.97
N ALA A 77 -7.14 -6.58 19.16
CA ALA A 77 -7.44 -5.30 19.80
C ALA A 77 -8.47 -4.47 19.02
N ALA A 78 -8.43 -4.51 17.69
CA ALA A 78 -9.38 -3.84 16.79
C ALA A 78 -10.77 -4.51 16.77
N ALA A 79 -10.84 -5.81 17.03
CA ALA A 79 -12.09 -6.57 17.07
C ALA A 79 -12.81 -6.49 18.44
N ASP A 80 -12.10 -6.06 19.48
CA ASP A 80 -12.66 -5.89 20.82
C ASP A 80 -13.48 -4.59 20.89
N GLY A 81 -14.82 -4.72 20.89
CA GLY A 81 -15.74 -3.58 20.96
C GLY A 81 -15.68 -2.81 22.29
N ASP A 82 -15.13 -3.41 23.35
CA ASP A 82 -14.96 -2.75 24.64
C ASP A 82 -13.61 -2.04 24.76
N ASN A 83 -12.67 -2.35 23.87
CA ASN A 83 -11.37 -1.67 23.84
C ASN A 83 -11.52 -0.20 23.37
N PRO A 84 -11.15 0.79 24.20
CA PRO A 84 -11.19 2.19 23.79
C PRO A 84 -10.20 2.52 22.66
N GLU A 85 -9.10 1.77 22.53
CA GLU A 85 -8.05 1.95 21.52
C GLU A 85 -8.29 1.13 20.25
N ALA A 86 -9.47 0.50 20.11
CA ALA A 86 -9.79 -0.32 18.93
C ALA A 86 -9.65 0.44 17.59
N PRO A 87 -10.05 1.72 17.46
CA PRO A 87 -9.87 2.47 16.21
C PRO A 87 -8.39 2.70 15.86
N GLU A 88 -7.56 3.03 16.85
CA GLU A 88 -6.11 3.20 16.70
C GLU A 88 -5.46 1.88 16.28
N ALA A 89 -5.80 0.77 16.95
CA ALA A 89 -5.32 -0.56 16.59
C ALA A 89 -5.72 -0.95 15.16
N LEU A 90 -6.95 -0.60 14.74
CA LEU A 90 -7.42 -0.84 13.37
C LEU A 90 -6.69 0.04 12.34
N TYR A 91 -6.39 1.30 12.68
CA TYR A 91 -5.59 2.17 11.82
C TYR A 91 -4.18 1.61 11.65
N GLU A 92 -3.52 1.22 12.75
CA GLU A 92 -2.18 0.65 12.73
C GLU A 92 -2.12 -0.67 11.96
N LEU A 93 -3.16 -1.51 12.07
CA LEU A 93 -3.29 -2.72 11.28
C LEU A 93 -3.36 -2.39 9.79
N GLY A 94 -4.23 -1.44 9.40
CA GLY A 94 -4.35 -0.98 8.02
C GLY A 94 -3.06 -0.42 7.45
N ALA A 95 -2.36 0.44 8.21
CA ALA A 95 -1.06 1.00 7.83
C ALA A 95 0.01 -0.08 7.65
N ALA A 96 0.04 -1.09 8.54
CA ALA A 96 0.99 -2.18 8.42
C ALA A 96 0.72 -3.05 7.19
N ILE A 97 -0.55 -3.37 6.91
CA ILE A 97 -0.96 -4.11 5.71
C ILE A 97 -0.60 -3.31 4.44
N TYR A 98 -0.79 -1.99 4.46
CA TYR A 98 -0.45 -1.13 3.32
C TYR A 98 1.06 -1.19 2.96
N HIS A 99 1.93 -1.15 3.98
CA HIS A 99 3.38 -1.09 3.76
C HIS A 99 4.08 -2.43 3.62
N LYS A 100 3.61 -3.47 4.32
CA LYS A 100 4.32 -4.75 4.45
C LYS A 100 3.77 -5.77 3.45
N GLN A 101 3.95 -5.46 2.16
CA GLN A 101 3.56 -6.36 1.05
C GLN A 101 4.19 -7.75 1.23
N ASP A 102 5.44 -7.78 1.63
CA ASP A 102 6.26 -8.97 1.88
C ASP A 102 5.75 -9.92 2.97
N MET A 103 4.96 -9.40 3.92
CA MET A 103 4.25 -10.22 4.90
C MET A 103 2.99 -10.89 4.32
N TYR A 104 2.32 -10.22 3.39
CA TYR A 104 1.17 -10.78 2.66
C TYR A 104 1.64 -11.79 1.59
N TYR A 105 2.83 -11.57 1.03
CA TYR A 105 3.50 -12.44 0.08
C TYR A 105 4.67 -13.18 0.76
N ASN A 106 4.30 -14.05 1.70
CA ASN A 106 5.14 -14.95 2.49
C ASN A 106 6.57 -15.23 1.95
N PHE A 107 7.61 -14.76 2.64
CA PHE A 107 9.02 -14.98 2.26
C PHE A 107 9.51 -16.43 2.36
N LEU A 108 8.85 -17.31 3.13
CA LEU A 108 9.18 -18.74 3.12
C LEU A 108 8.94 -19.40 1.74
N TRP A 109 8.38 -18.65 0.79
CA TRP A 109 7.87 -19.13 -0.49
C TRP A 109 8.33 -18.29 -1.69
N ALA A 110 9.28 -17.36 -1.48
CA ALA A 110 9.77 -16.37 -2.46
C ALA A 110 10.64 -16.94 -3.60
N GLY A 111 10.35 -18.17 -4.07
CA GLY A 111 11.14 -18.85 -5.09
C GLY A 111 10.34 -19.34 -6.29
N GLU A 112 9.22 -20.05 -6.08
CA GLU A 112 8.70 -20.90 -7.18
C GLU A 112 7.17 -20.95 -7.30
N ARG A 113 6.37 -20.61 -6.26
CA ARG A 113 4.90 -20.77 -6.36
C ARG A 113 4.17 -19.59 -7.01
N GLN A 114 4.71 -18.38 -6.94
CA GLN A 114 4.13 -17.22 -7.65
C GLN A 114 4.22 -17.37 -9.17
N GLY A 115 5.20 -18.11 -9.71
CA GLY A 115 5.18 -18.53 -11.11
C GLY A 115 4.25 -19.71 -11.34
N PHE A 116 4.32 -20.73 -10.47
CA PHE A 116 3.69 -22.03 -10.72
C PHE A 116 2.16 -22.05 -10.57
N ASN A 117 1.58 -21.27 -9.66
CA ASN A 117 0.13 -21.23 -9.44
C ASN A 117 -0.60 -20.09 -10.17
N TRP A 118 0.12 -19.05 -10.61
CA TRP A 118 -0.50 -17.75 -10.91
C TRP A 118 -0.88 -17.57 -12.38
N ALA A 119 -0.09 -18.09 -13.33
CA ALA A 119 -0.35 -17.89 -14.76
C ALA A 119 -1.06 -19.07 -15.45
N GLY A 120 -0.80 -20.31 -15.01
CA GLY A 120 -1.37 -21.52 -15.61
C GLY A 120 -2.79 -21.81 -15.14
N HIS A 121 -2.97 -22.05 -13.83
CA HIS A 121 -4.25 -22.53 -13.30
C HIS A 121 -5.35 -21.49 -13.19
N ILE A 122 -5.02 -20.21 -12.98
CA ILE A 122 -6.05 -19.16 -12.90
C ILE A 122 -6.70 -18.92 -14.27
N ASN A 123 -5.93 -18.97 -15.37
CA ASN A 123 -6.48 -18.90 -16.73
C ASN A 123 -7.32 -20.14 -17.09
N GLU A 124 -6.92 -21.32 -16.64
CA GLU A 124 -7.67 -22.57 -16.86
C GLU A 124 -8.98 -22.64 -16.07
N LEU A 125 -9.04 -22.00 -14.90
CA LEU A 125 -10.20 -22.04 -13.99
C LEU A 125 -11.09 -20.78 -14.07
N TRP A 126 -10.75 -19.81 -14.93
CA TRP A 126 -11.34 -18.46 -14.94
C TRP A 126 -12.86 -18.41 -15.17
N SER A 127 -13.42 -19.42 -15.85
CA SER A 127 -14.86 -19.54 -16.14
C SER A 127 -15.67 -20.19 -15.02
N GLU A 128 -15.05 -20.83 -14.03
CA GLU A 128 -15.74 -21.76 -13.12
C GLU A 128 -15.75 -21.37 -11.64
N VAL A 129 -15.15 -20.23 -11.25
CA VAL A 129 -15.10 -19.81 -9.83
C VAL A 129 -16.03 -18.62 -9.55
N PRO A 130 -17.22 -18.83 -8.94
CA PRO A 130 -18.19 -17.77 -8.63
C PRO A 130 -17.65 -16.68 -7.68
N GLU A 131 -16.63 -16.99 -6.88
CA GLU A 131 -16.06 -16.14 -5.83
C GLU A 131 -14.75 -15.46 -6.23
N ARG A 132 -14.39 -15.50 -7.52
CA ARG A 132 -13.09 -15.04 -8.06
C ARG A 132 -12.69 -13.63 -7.64
N GLU A 133 -13.65 -12.70 -7.61
CA GLU A 133 -13.38 -11.31 -7.24
C GLU A 133 -13.00 -11.20 -5.76
N GLY A 134 -13.69 -11.95 -4.91
CA GLY A 134 -13.39 -12.01 -3.48
C GLY A 134 -12.00 -12.61 -3.22
N TYR A 135 -11.67 -13.70 -3.92
CA TYR A 135 -10.36 -14.33 -3.83
C TYR A 135 -9.22 -13.39 -4.26
N MET A 136 -9.32 -12.79 -5.45
CA MET A 136 -8.28 -11.88 -5.96
C MET A 136 -8.14 -10.61 -5.13
N ARG A 137 -9.26 -10.01 -4.69
CA ARG A 137 -9.22 -8.90 -3.73
C ARG A 137 -8.61 -9.33 -2.39
N GLY A 138 -8.81 -10.58 -1.99
CA GLY A 138 -8.20 -11.25 -0.85
C GLY A 138 -6.68 -11.31 -0.87
N LEU A 139 -6.09 -11.26 -2.07
CA LEU A 139 -4.64 -11.24 -2.27
C LEU A 139 -4.07 -9.81 -2.25
N MET A 140 -4.90 -8.78 -2.42
CA MET A 140 -4.44 -7.40 -2.58
C MET A 140 -4.37 -6.69 -1.22
N ASN A 141 -3.16 -6.49 -0.72
CA ASN A 141 -2.93 -5.81 0.56
C ASN A 141 -3.59 -4.41 0.60
N TYR A 142 -3.59 -3.66 -0.51
CA TYR A 142 -4.25 -2.35 -0.56
C TYR A 142 -5.77 -2.41 -0.38
N TRP A 143 -6.43 -3.47 -0.83
CA TRP A 143 -7.86 -3.67 -0.57
C TRP A 143 -8.13 -3.91 0.92
N HIS A 144 -7.26 -4.66 1.59
CA HIS A 144 -7.38 -4.97 3.00
C HIS A 144 -7.09 -3.75 3.88
N ALA A 145 -6.06 -2.98 3.53
CA ALA A 145 -5.76 -1.71 4.17
C ALA A 145 -6.93 -0.72 4.03
N LEU A 146 -7.52 -0.63 2.84
CA LEU A 146 -8.71 0.19 2.59
C LEU A 146 -9.85 -0.17 3.56
N LYS A 147 -10.11 -1.46 3.80
CA LYS A 147 -11.17 -1.89 4.74
C LYS A 147 -10.89 -1.49 6.19
N CYS A 148 -9.63 -1.53 6.60
CA CYS A 148 -9.24 -1.03 7.91
C CYS A 148 -9.53 0.48 8.02
N PHE A 149 -9.06 1.28 7.07
CA PHE A 149 -9.27 2.73 7.07
C PHE A 149 -10.75 3.15 6.92
N GLU A 150 -11.56 2.40 6.16
CA GLU A 150 -13.02 2.57 6.11
C GLU A 150 -13.67 2.28 7.47
N GLY A 151 -13.15 1.32 8.23
CA GLY A 151 -13.61 1.02 9.59
C GLY A 151 -13.28 2.13 10.58
N VAL A 152 -12.07 2.67 10.54
CA VAL A 152 -11.63 3.77 11.43
C VAL A 152 -12.43 5.05 11.19
N GLU A 153 -12.65 5.43 9.92
CA GLU A 153 -13.43 6.64 9.59
C GLU A 153 -14.87 6.59 10.12
N LYS A 154 -15.47 5.38 10.15
CA LYS A 154 -16.83 5.15 10.66
C LYS A 154 -16.90 4.89 12.16
N ALA A 155 -15.76 4.71 12.83
CA ALA A 155 -15.73 4.34 14.24
C ALA A 155 -16.22 5.53 15.11
N PRO A 156 -17.25 5.34 15.97
CA PRO A 156 -17.77 6.42 16.80
C PRO A 156 -16.75 7.00 17.78
N ARG A 157 -15.85 6.14 18.28
CA ARG A 157 -14.82 6.50 19.28
C ARG A 157 -13.53 7.08 18.68
N ALA A 158 -13.34 7.02 17.36
CA ALA A 158 -12.15 7.60 16.74
C ALA A 158 -12.17 9.12 16.83
N SER A 159 -11.01 9.71 17.15
CA SER A 159 -10.80 11.15 17.13
C SER A 159 -10.96 11.72 15.71
N ASP A 160 -11.26 13.01 15.60
CA ASP A 160 -11.37 13.68 14.29
C ASP A 160 -10.05 13.65 13.52
N GLU A 161 -8.92 13.72 14.22
CA GLU A 161 -7.58 13.59 13.64
C GLU A 161 -7.37 12.18 13.05
N LEU A 162 -7.69 11.13 13.80
CA LEU A 162 -7.55 9.75 13.33
C LEU A 162 -8.51 9.45 12.16
N LYS A 163 -9.72 10.02 12.18
CA LYS A 163 -10.65 9.91 11.04
C LYS A 163 -10.13 10.65 9.80
N ALA A 164 -9.48 11.80 9.97
CA ALA A 164 -8.82 12.50 8.88
C ALA A 164 -7.69 11.64 8.29
N GLU A 165 -6.80 11.11 9.14
CA GLU A 165 -5.73 10.19 8.72
C GLU A 165 -6.27 8.96 7.99
N ALA A 166 -7.32 8.35 8.51
CA ALA A 166 -7.98 7.21 7.87
C ALA A 166 -8.55 7.59 6.50
N LEU A 167 -9.27 8.72 6.38
CA LEU A 167 -9.84 9.16 5.12
C LEU A 167 -8.77 9.47 4.06
N TYR A 168 -7.68 10.13 4.45
CA TYR A 168 -6.54 10.35 3.57
C TYR A 168 -5.93 9.02 3.10
N SER A 169 -5.77 8.07 4.04
CA SER A 169 -5.20 6.75 3.78
C SER A 169 -6.08 5.86 2.90
N GLN A 170 -7.41 6.04 2.93
CA GLN A 170 -8.32 5.42 1.94
C GLN A 170 -7.95 5.85 0.51
N GLY A 171 -7.63 7.14 0.31
CA GLY A 171 -7.19 7.66 -0.97
C GLY A 171 -5.88 7.02 -1.43
N LEU A 172 -4.91 6.88 -0.53
CA LEU A 172 -3.65 6.16 -0.79
C LEU A 172 -3.87 4.68 -1.13
N ALA A 173 -4.82 4.01 -0.48
CA ALA A 173 -5.18 2.63 -0.77
C ALA A 173 -5.77 2.47 -2.18
N TYR A 174 -6.66 3.37 -2.60
CA TYR A 174 -7.16 3.37 -3.99
C TYR A 174 -6.05 3.65 -5.01
N ILE A 175 -5.11 4.55 -4.71
CA ILE A 175 -3.92 4.75 -5.56
C ILE A 175 -3.09 3.46 -5.63
N GLY A 176 -2.91 2.76 -4.51
CA GLY A 176 -2.24 1.46 -4.46
C GLY A 176 -2.92 0.42 -5.35
N ILE A 177 -4.25 0.30 -5.29
CA ILE A 177 -5.04 -0.59 -6.15
C ILE A 177 -4.83 -0.23 -7.63
N LEU A 178 -4.92 1.05 -7.97
CA LEU A 178 -4.76 1.52 -9.36
C LEU A 178 -3.35 1.26 -9.91
N GLU A 179 -2.34 1.24 -9.05
CA GLU A 179 -0.95 0.98 -9.45
C GLU A 179 -0.53 -0.48 -9.32
N TRP A 180 -1.42 -1.35 -8.83
CA TRP A 180 -1.16 -2.78 -8.69
C TRP A 180 -1.00 -3.49 -10.05
N GLY A 181 -1.54 -2.90 -11.12
CA GLY A 181 -1.37 -3.41 -12.49
C GLY A 181 -2.41 -4.45 -12.88
N GLN A 182 -2.01 -5.42 -13.69
CA GLN A 182 -2.93 -6.33 -14.40
C GLN A 182 -3.84 -7.14 -13.47
N ASP A 183 -3.38 -7.49 -12.26
CA ASP A 183 -4.23 -8.25 -11.33
C ASP A 183 -5.39 -7.40 -10.77
N ALA A 184 -5.20 -6.08 -10.66
CA ALA A 184 -6.28 -5.18 -10.25
C ALA A 184 -7.27 -4.99 -11.39
N GLU A 185 -6.80 -4.89 -12.64
CA GLU A 185 -7.65 -4.79 -13.83
C GLU A 185 -8.58 -6.00 -13.98
N ALA A 186 -8.17 -7.17 -13.49
CA ALA A 186 -9.00 -8.37 -13.49
C ALA A 186 -10.26 -8.27 -12.59
N VAL A 187 -10.24 -7.42 -11.56
CA VAL A 187 -11.29 -7.41 -10.51
C VAL A 187 -11.82 -6.02 -10.14
N PHE A 188 -11.32 -4.98 -10.79
CA PHE A 188 -11.77 -3.62 -10.61
C PHE A 188 -11.88 -2.91 -11.95
N ASP A 189 -12.94 -2.11 -12.09
CA ASP A 189 -12.99 -1.08 -13.12
C ASP A 189 -12.03 0.06 -12.77
N MET A 190 -10.93 0.17 -13.50
CA MET A 190 -9.88 1.17 -13.21
C MET A 190 -10.38 2.61 -13.28
N LYS A 191 -11.39 2.88 -14.11
CA LYS A 191 -12.02 4.20 -14.15
C LYS A 191 -12.76 4.48 -12.84
N SER A 192 -13.57 3.53 -12.35
CA SER A 192 -14.21 3.62 -11.04
C SER A 192 -13.20 3.79 -9.91
N VAL A 193 -12.06 3.10 -9.96
CA VAL A 193 -10.98 3.29 -8.96
C VAL A 193 -10.45 4.71 -9.01
N GLN A 194 -10.19 5.27 -10.20
CA GLN A 194 -9.78 6.67 -10.35
C GLN A 194 -10.84 7.65 -9.83
N ASP A 195 -12.12 7.42 -10.13
CA ASP A 195 -13.22 8.25 -9.62
C ASP A 195 -13.29 8.21 -8.08
N LYS A 196 -13.02 7.04 -7.47
CA LYS A 196 -12.94 6.89 -6.01
C LYS A 196 -11.76 7.65 -5.41
N ILE A 197 -10.60 7.70 -6.07
CA ILE A 197 -9.46 8.52 -5.63
C ILE A 197 -9.89 9.99 -5.59
N ILE A 198 -10.45 10.51 -6.69
CA ILE A 198 -10.88 11.90 -6.81
C ILE A 198 -11.96 12.23 -5.77
N ALA A 199 -12.98 11.39 -5.64
CA ALA A 199 -14.06 11.59 -4.68
C ALA A 199 -13.56 11.59 -3.23
N THR A 200 -12.62 10.70 -2.90
CA THR A 200 -12.04 10.58 -1.55
C THR A 200 -11.27 11.84 -1.17
N TYR A 201 -10.38 12.33 -2.03
CA TYR A 201 -9.60 13.53 -1.71
C TYR A 201 -10.43 14.81 -1.78
N LYS A 202 -11.46 14.89 -2.65
CA LYS A 202 -12.45 15.98 -2.58
C LYS A 202 -13.16 16.01 -1.25
N ARG A 203 -13.61 14.85 -0.76
CA ARG A 203 -14.24 14.71 0.56
C ARG A 203 -13.26 15.11 1.66
N PHE A 204 -12.01 14.63 1.60
CA PHE A 204 -10.99 14.95 2.59
C PHE A 204 -10.78 16.47 2.73
N VAL A 205 -10.54 17.19 1.64
CA VAL A 205 -10.32 18.64 1.68
C VAL A 205 -11.56 19.40 2.16
N ALA A 206 -12.76 18.93 1.82
CA ALA A 206 -14.01 19.55 2.28
C ALA A 206 -14.26 19.32 3.78
N THR A 207 -13.95 18.13 4.29
CA THR A 207 -14.21 17.73 5.68
C THR A 207 -13.10 18.19 6.63
N TYR A 208 -11.84 18.16 6.21
CA TYR A 208 -10.66 18.44 7.03
C TYR A 208 -9.75 19.53 6.41
N PRO A 209 -10.26 20.73 6.10
CA PRO A 209 -9.48 21.79 5.44
C PRO A 209 -8.35 22.38 6.32
N LYS A 210 -8.28 22.02 7.60
CA LYS A 210 -7.22 22.44 8.52
C LYS A 210 -6.17 21.36 8.77
N SER A 211 -6.34 20.18 8.16
CA SER A 211 -5.36 19.10 8.28
C SER A 211 -4.04 19.52 7.64
N SER A 212 -2.92 19.10 8.23
CA SER A 212 -1.60 19.27 7.63
C SER A 212 -1.42 18.51 6.30
N MET A 213 -2.36 17.62 5.95
CA MET A 213 -2.33 16.81 4.72
C MET A 213 -3.22 17.39 3.61
N ALA A 214 -3.84 18.55 3.84
CA ALA A 214 -4.82 19.11 2.91
C ALA A 214 -4.18 19.66 1.62
N ASP A 215 -2.99 20.23 1.69
CA ASP A 215 -2.21 20.65 0.52
C ASP A 215 -1.74 19.44 -0.32
N ASP A 216 -1.33 18.36 0.33
CA ASP A 216 -1.07 17.09 -0.35
C ASP A 216 -2.30 16.53 -1.05
N ALA A 217 -3.46 16.53 -0.38
CA ALA A 217 -4.71 16.06 -0.98
C ALA A 217 -5.08 16.90 -2.22
N LEU A 218 -4.87 18.22 -2.17
CA LEU A 218 -5.04 19.10 -3.33
C LEU A 218 -4.06 18.76 -4.46
N LEU A 219 -2.81 18.42 -4.14
CA LEU A 219 -1.82 18.02 -5.13
C LEU A 219 -2.20 16.69 -5.79
N VAL A 220 -2.74 15.73 -5.03
CA VAL A 220 -3.32 14.51 -5.62
C VAL A 220 -4.48 14.85 -6.56
N LEU A 221 -5.40 15.73 -6.14
CA LEU A 221 -6.52 16.13 -6.99
C LEU A 221 -6.06 16.73 -8.31
N TYR A 222 -5.06 17.61 -8.29
CA TYR A 222 -4.42 18.10 -9.51
C TYR A 222 -3.84 16.94 -10.36
N ALA A 223 -3.12 16.00 -9.76
CA ALA A 223 -2.51 14.89 -10.49
C ALA A 223 -3.53 14.05 -11.26
N TYR A 224 -4.75 13.89 -10.74
CA TYR A 224 -5.80 13.07 -11.35
C TYR A 224 -6.83 13.83 -12.20
N THR A 225 -6.97 15.15 -12.00
CA THR A 225 -7.97 15.97 -12.72
C THR A 225 -7.33 16.94 -13.72
N GLN A 226 -6.05 17.29 -13.52
CA GLN A 226 -5.35 18.37 -14.20
C GLN A 226 -5.99 19.76 -14.03
N ASP A 227 -6.90 19.90 -13.06
CA ASP A 227 -7.53 21.17 -12.73
C ASP A 227 -6.54 22.03 -11.93
N ARG A 228 -6.08 23.11 -12.57
CA ARG A 228 -5.08 24.03 -12.01
C ARG A 228 -5.60 24.80 -10.79
N THR A 229 -6.92 24.88 -10.60
CA THR A 229 -7.49 25.54 -9.41
C THR A 229 -7.04 24.88 -8.12
N TYR A 230 -6.75 23.57 -8.12
CA TYR A 230 -6.19 22.91 -6.94
C TYR A 230 -4.78 23.39 -6.58
N LEU A 231 -3.96 23.74 -7.58
CA LEU A 231 -2.61 24.27 -7.35
C LEU A 231 -2.66 25.70 -6.81
N GLU A 232 -3.59 26.51 -7.33
CA GLU A 232 -3.85 27.87 -6.83
C GLU A 232 -4.29 27.82 -5.36
N ARG A 233 -5.22 26.90 -5.02
CA ARG A 233 -5.66 26.68 -3.64
C ARG A 233 -4.53 26.26 -2.70
N ILE A 234 -3.56 25.45 -3.13
CA ILE A 234 -2.39 25.13 -2.30
C ILE A 234 -1.64 26.41 -1.91
N ILE A 235 -1.41 27.31 -2.88
CA ILE A 235 -0.65 28.54 -2.66
C ILE A 235 -1.42 29.53 -1.77
N ASP A 236 -2.73 29.65 -1.99
CA ASP A 236 -3.57 30.67 -1.37
C ASP A 236 -4.09 30.24 0.01
N GLU A 237 -4.57 29.00 0.14
CA GLU A 237 -5.18 28.48 1.37
C GLU A 237 -4.13 27.88 2.33
N TYR A 238 -3.01 27.38 1.81
CA TYR A 238 -1.98 26.67 2.59
C TYR A 238 -0.58 27.27 2.37
N PRO A 239 -0.35 28.58 2.61
CA PRO A 239 0.91 29.26 2.28
C PRO A 239 2.14 28.73 3.04
N ASN A 240 1.94 28.01 4.14
CA ASN A 240 2.99 27.36 4.93
C ASN A 240 3.07 25.83 4.69
N GLY A 241 2.30 25.29 3.75
CA GLY A 241 2.29 23.88 3.39
C GLY A 241 3.56 23.47 2.65
N ASP A 242 3.92 22.19 2.74
CA ASP A 242 5.15 21.68 2.11
C ASP A 242 5.00 21.50 0.58
N GLN A 243 3.76 21.51 0.08
CA GLN A 243 3.47 21.41 -1.36
C GLN A 243 3.47 22.76 -2.11
N VAL A 244 3.60 23.90 -1.43
CA VAL A 244 3.55 25.24 -2.06
C VAL A 244 4.60 25.39 -3.16
N GLU A 245 5.84 24.98 -2.89
CA GLU A 245 6.93 25.08 -3.86
C GLU A 245 6.74 24.15 -5.06
N ALA A 246 6.13 22.98 -4.84
CA ALA A 246 5.76 22.08 -5.93
C ALA A 246 4.65 22.68 -6.80
N ALA A 247 3.61 23.25 -6.18
CA ALA A 247 2.49 23.89 -6.87
C ALA A 247 2.95 25.06 -7.74
N ARG A 248 3.79 25.96 -7.20
CA ARG A 248 4.38 27.09 -7.96
C ARG A 248 5.17 26.61 -9.17
N ARG A 249 6.03 25.60 -9.01
CA ARG A 249 6.81 25.04 -10.13
C ARG A 249 5.93 24.48 -11.24
N ILE A 250 4.84 23.81 -10.89
CA ILE A 250 3.92 23.23 -11.87
C ILE A 250 3.13 24.32 -12.60
N LEU A 251 2.65 25.36 -11.89
CA LEU A 251 1.92 26.48 -12.49
C LEU A 251 2.79 27.31 -13.44
N CYS A 252 4.06 27.52 -13.09
CA CYS A 252 5.00 28.27 -13.91
C CYS A 252 5.68 27.43 -15.01
N SER A 253 5.42 26.12 -15.07
CA SER A 253 5.93 25.29 -16.16
C SER A 253 5.08 25.48 -17.43
N PRO A 254 5.69 25.74 -18.59
CA PRO A 254 4.99 25.91 -19.86
C PRO A 254 4.22 24.65 -20.29
#